data_AF-R5B6Y5-F1
#
_entry.id   AF-R5B6Y5-F1
#
_cell.length_a   1.000
_cell.length_b   1.000
_cell.length_c   1.000
_cell.angle_alpha   90.00
_cell.angle_beta   90.00
_cell.angle_gamma   90.00
#
_symmetry.space_group_name_H-M   'P 1'
#
loop_
_entity.id
_entity.type
_entity.pdbx_description
1 polymer ?
#
loop_
_entity_poly.entity_id
_entity_poly.type
_entity_poly.pdbx_seq_one_letter_code
_entity_poly.pdbx_strand_id
1 'polypeptide(L)'
;MTGEELFTIVQAASKPGAPQPDVVIDTTNKKYVFGLKGLADLLGCCKTTALRIKNEGKLAPAIKQYGRKIVIDAEMALELFGRKTGGRK
;
A
#
# COMPACT_ATOMS: atom_id res chain seq x y z
N MET A 1 29.92 -18.52 -42.31
CA MET A 1 29.41 -17.88 -41.10
C MET A 1 29.41 -16.38 -41.35
N THR A 2 28.35 -15.88 -41.99
CA THR A 2 28.19 -14.47 -42.37
C THR A 2 27.88 -13.65 -41.12
N GLY A 3 28.52 -12.48 -40.96
CA GLY A 3 28.44 -11.65 -39.75
C GLY A 3 27.07 -11.02 -39.47
N GLU A 4 26.07 -11.30 -40.30
CA GLU A 4 24.70 -10.79 -40.19
C GLU A 4 23.95 -11.42 -39.00
N GLU A 5 24.23 -12.68 -38.69
CA GLU A 5 23.61 -13.41 -37.56
C GLU A 5 23.97 -12.79 -36.20
N LEU A 6 25.17 -12.19 -36.09
CA LEU A 6 25.63 -11.55 -34.85
C LEU A 6 24.94 -10.21 -34.59
N PHE A 7 24.61 -9.46 -35.65
CA PHE A 7 23.95 -8.17 -35.54
C PHE A 7 22.51 -8.31 -35.02
N THR A 8 21.80 -9.36 -35.45
CA THR A 8 20.43 -9.67 -35.03
C THR A 8 20.35 -10.00 -33.53
N ILE A 9 21.34 -10.69 -32.98
CA ILE A 9 21.38 -11.06 -31.55
C ILE A 9 21.60 -9.83 -30.66
N VAL A 10 22.51 -8.93 -31.05
CA VAL A 10 22.78 -7.68 -30.32
C VAL A 10 21.53 -6.77 -30.33
N GLN A 11 20.80 -6.74 -31.44
CA GLN A 11 19.57 -5.95 -31.55
C GLN A 11 18.42 -6.56 -30.72
N ALA A 12 18.33 -7.89 -30.62
CA ALA A 12 17.34 -8.58 -29.79
C ALA A 12 17.61 -8.36 -28.27
N ALA A 13 18.87 -8.31 -27.85
CA ALA A 13 19.25 -8.04 -26.46
C ALA A 13 19.03 -6.58 -26.04
N SER A 14 18.89 -5.67 -27.01
CA SER A 14 18.78 -4.22 -26.77
C SER A 14 17.34 -3.72 -26.62
N LYS A 15 16.32 -4.59 -26.58
CA LYS A 15 14.94 -4.16 -26.30
C LYS A 15 14.82 -3.67 -24.85
N PRO A 16 14.64 -2.36 -24.61
CA PRO A 16 14.26 -1.86 -23.30
C PRO A 16 12.75 -2.01 -23.17
N GLY A 17 12.30 -2.46 -22.01
CA GLY A 17 10.89 -2.37 -21.63
C GLY A 17 10.11 -3.65 -21.90
N ALA A 18 10.32 -4.63 -21.01
CA ALA A 18 9.18 -5.41 -20.58
C ALA A 18 8.06 -4.44 -20.17
N PRO A 19 6.81 -4.61 -20.67
CA PRO A 19 5.69 -3.91 -20.08
C PRO A 19 5.63 -4.36 -18.62
N GLN A 20 5.99 -3.45 -17.71
CA GLN A 20 5.63 -3.59 -16.31
C GLN A 20 4.09 -3.74 -16.30
N PRO A 21 3.52 -4.65 -15.50
CA PRO A 21 2.07 -4.73 -15.41
C PRO A 21 1.58 -3.37 -14.95
N ASP A 22 0.88 -2.68 -15.84
CA ASP A 22 0.16 -1.45 -15.53
C ASP A 22 -0.73 -1.79 -14.34
N VAL A 23 -0.37 -1.28 -13.17
CA VAL A 23 -1.23 -1.34 -12.00
C VAL A 23 -2.42 -0.49 -12.37
N VAL A 24 -3.49 -1.14 -12.84
CA VAL A 24 -4.79 -0.52 -13.08
C VAL A 24 -5.24 0.02 -11.73
N ILE A 25 -4.97 1.30 -11.50
CA ILE A 25 -5.49 2.02 -10.34
C ILE A 25 -6.93 2.34 -10.70
N ASP A 26 -7.82 1.38 -10.50
CA ASP A 26 -9.25 1.60 -10.53
C ASP A 26 -9.58 2.72 -9.53
N THR A 27 -9.81 3.92 -10.04
CA THR A 27 -10.07 5.14 -9.26
C THR A 27 -11.44 5.17 -8.57
N THR A 28 -12.16 4.04 -8.55
CA THR A 28 -13.46 3.87 -7.89
C THR A 28 -13.44 2.81 -6.79
N ASN A 29 -12.31 2.11 -6.59
CA ASN A 29 -12.19 1.07 -5.57
C ASN A 29 -11.76 1.69 -4.25
N LYS A 30 -12.68 1.70 -3.26
CA LYS A 30 -12.38 1.99 -1.86
C LYS A 30 -11.08 1.28 -1.47
N LYS A 31 -10.05 2.05 -1.14
CA LYS A 31 -8.73 1.49 -0.84
C LYS A 31 -8.77 0.81 0.51
N TYR A 32 -8.98 -0.50 0.51
CA TYR A 32 -8.79 -1.31 1.69
C TYR A 32 -7.32 -1.69 1.84
N VAL A 33 -6.84 -1.57 3.07
CA VAL A 33 -5.47 -1.89 3.45
C VAL A 33 -5.49 -3.01 4.48
N PHE A 34 -4.50 -3.89 4.37
CA PHE A 34 -4.48 -5.14 5.13
C PHE A 34 -3.36 -5.18 6.16
N GLY A 35 -3.71 -5.68 7.34
CA GLY A 35 -2.76 -5.96 8.41
C GLY A 35 -2.20 -4.73 9.13
N LEU A 36 -1.37 -5.00 10.14
CA LEU A 36 -0.69 -3.96 10.92
C LEU A 36 0.36 -3.19 10.09
N LYS A 37 1.00 -3.87 9.12
CA LYS A 37 1.96 -3.22 8.23
C LYS A 37 1.26 -2.17 7.38
N GLY A 38 0.11 -2.51 6.80
CA GLY A 38 -0.67 -1.57 6.03
C GLY A 38 -1.18 -0.38 6.87
N LEU A 39 -1.59 -0.61 8.11
CA LEU A 39 -1.93 0.48 9.04
C LEU A 39 -0.75 1.43 9.28
N ALA A 40 0.44 0.86 9.46
CA ALA A 40 1.67 1.60 9.69
C ALA A 40 2.04 2.46 8.47
N ASP A 41 1.95 1.88 7.28
CA ASP A 41 2.23 2.54 6.01
C ASP A 41 1.21 3.67 5.72
N LEU A 42 -0.08 3.45 6.03
CA LEU A 42 -1.13 4.47 5.89
C LEU A 42 -0.92 5.69 6.79
N LEU A 43 -0.51 5.46 8.04
CA LEU A 43 -0.31 6.51 9.03
C LEU A 43 1.11 7.09 9.03
N GLY A 44 2.03 6.51 8.24
CA GLY A 44 3.45 6.87 8.26
C GLY A 44 4.12 6.64 9.61
N CYS A 45 3.68 5.63 10.37
CA CYS A 45 4.18 5.35 11.72
C CYS A 45 4.92 4.00 11.79
N CYS A 46 5.65 3.76 12.88
CA CYS A 46 6.29 2.45 13.07
C CYS A 46 5.28 1.38 13.56
N LYS A 47 5.66 0.11 13.42
CA LYS A 47 4.79 -1.04 13.73
C LYS A 47 4.26 -1.02 15.17
N THR A 48 5.08 -0.62 16.14
CA THR A 48 4.70 -0.57 17.57
C THR A 48 3.67 0.53 17.83
N THR A 49 3.82 1.69 17.20
CA THR A 49 2.84 2.78 17.29
C THR A 49 1.53 2.40 16.62
N ALA A 50 1.56 1.76 15.45
CA ALA A 50 0.36 1.26 14.78
C ALA A 50 -0.41 0.26 15.66
N LEU A 51 0.31 -0.64 16.34
CA LEU A 51 -0.29 -1.57 17.31
C LEU A 51 -0.91 -0.84 18.50
N ARG A 52 -0.24 0.19 19.03
CA ARG A 52 -0.79 1.01 20.11
C ARG A 52 -2.07 1.73 19.67
N ILE A 53 -2.08 2.36 18.50
CA ILE A 53 -3.26 3.03 17.94
C ILE A 53 -4.42 2.05 17.73
N LYS A 54 -4.11 0.83 17.26
CA LYS A 54 -5.11 -0.24 17.15
C LYS A 54 -5.70 -0.59 18.53
N ASN A 55 -4.86 -0.77 19.55
CA ASN A 55 -5.29 -1.13 20.90
C ASN A 55 -6.01 0.01 21.63
N GLU A 56 -5.63 1.27 21.37
CA GLU A 56 -6.30 2.48 21.87
C GLU A 56 -7.70 2.67 21.26
N GLY A 57 -8.03 1.97 20.17
CA GLY A 57 -9.37 1.99 19.58
C GLY A 57 -9.74 3.28 18.84
N LYS A 58 -8.81 4.21 18.63
CA LYS A 58 -9.06 5.51 17.94
C LYS A 58 -9.58 5.34 16.51
N LEU A 59 -9.20 4.25 15.85
CA LEU A 59 -9.61 3.90 14.48
C LEU A 59 -10.58 2.71 14.46
N ALA A 60 -11.20 2.35 15.59
CA ALA A 60 -12.13 1.21 15.69
C ALA A 60 -13.19 1.15 14.58
N PRO A 61 -13.84 2.25 14.14
CA PRO A 61 -14.87 2.15 13.12
C PRO A 61 -14.31 1.93 11.70
N ALA A 62 -13.04 2.24 11.45
CA ALA A 62 -12.35 1.96 10.18
C ALA A 62 -11.70 0.56 10.12
N ILE A 63 -11.49 -0.08 11.28
CA ILE A 63 -10.78 -1.36 11.40
C ILE A 63 -11.78 -2.49 11.60
N LYS A 64 -11.81 -3.44 10.65
CA LYS A 64 -12.57 -4.69 10.77
C LYS A 64 -11.59 -5.85 11.00
N GLN A 65 -11.74 -6.54 12.12
CA GLN A 65 -10.90 -7.69 12.46
C GLN A 65 -11.72 -8.98 12.35
N TYR A 66 -11.23 -9.91 11.52
CA TYR A 66 -11.74 -11.27 11.42
C TYR A 66 -10.64 -12.21 11.93
N GLY A 67 -10.72 -12.58 13.22
CA GLY A 67 -9.69 -13.38 13.87
C GLY A 67 -8.33 -12.67 13.85
N ARG A 68 -7.33 -13.22 13.14
CA ARG A 68 -5.99 -12.61 12.97
C ARG A 68 -5.88 -11.69 11.75
N LYS A 69 -6.90 -11.67 10.88
CA LYS A 69 -6.93 -10.81 9.70
C LYS A 69 -7.49 -9.44 10.09
N ILE A 70 -6.83 -8.39 9.62
CA ILE A 70 -7.24 -7.01 9.86
C ILE A 70 -7.43 -6.37 8.49
N VAL A 71 -8.65 -5.86 8.26
CA VAL A 71 -9.02 -5.10 7.07
C VAL A 71 -9.30 -3.67 7.53
N ILE A 72 -8.69 -2.72 6.86
CA ILE A 72 -8.72 -1.31 7.25
C ILE A 72 -9.24 -0.54 6.05
N ASP A 73 -10.25 0.27 6.26
CA ASP A 73 -10.69 1.24 5.25
C ASP A 73 -9.78 2.47 5.30
N ALA A 74 -9.02 2.74 4.23
CA ALA A 74 -8.00 3.80 4.24
C ALA A 74 -8.60 5.20 4.31
N GLU A 75 -9.70 5.45 3.61
CA GLU A 75 -10.35 6.76 3.56
C GLU A 75 -10.89 7.13 4.94
N MET A 76 -11.67 6.20 5.53
CA MET A 76 -12.23 6.37 6.86
C MET A 76 -11.14 6.48 7.95
N ALA A 77 -10.05 5.73 7.82
CA ALA A 77 -8.93 5.81 8.76
C ALA A 77 -8.26 7.19 8.77
N LEU A 78 -8.07 7.80 7.59
CA LEU A 78 -7.46 9.13 7.47
C LEU A 78 -8.38 10.23 8.02
N GLU A 79 -9.68 10.15 7.73
CA GLU A 79 -10.65 11.11 8.27
C GLU A 79 -10.69 11.10 9.80
N LEU A 80 -10.71 9.90 10.41
CA LEU A 80 -10.72 9.74 11.85
C LEU A 80 -9.42 10.20 12.50
N PHE A 81 -8.28 9.95 11.83
CA PHE A 81 -6.99 10.41 12.31
C PHE A 81 -6.85 11.94 12.24
N GLY A 82 -7.46 12.58 11.23
CA GLY A 82 -7.51 14.03 11.08
C GLY A 82 -8.37 14.74 12.12
N ARG A 83 -9.35 14.06 12.74
CA ARG A 83 -10.10 14.56 13.88
C ARG A 83 -9.20 14.57 15.11
N LYS A 84 -8.47 15.67 15.31
CA LYS A 84 -7.60 15.89 16.48
C LYS A 84 -8.39 15.75 17.79
N THR A 85 -8.31 14.60 18.44
CA THR A 85 -8.85 14.37 19.80
C THR A 85 -7.90 14.86 20.92
N GLY A 86 -6.75 15.45 20.58
CA GLY A 86 -5.79 15.90 21.59
C GLY A 86 -4.64 16.69 20.98
N GLY A 87 -4.87 17.97 20.71
CA GLY A 87 -3.77 18.92 20.59
C GLY A 87 -3.10 19.11 21.95
N ARG A 88 -1.76 19.22 21.97
CA ARG A 88 -1.05 19.79 23.12
C ARG A 88 -1.65 21.18 23.40
N LYS A 89 -2.19 21.38 24.61
CA LYS A 89 -2.19 22.70 25.25
C LYS A 89 -0.77 23.00 25.68
#